data_AF-F6ICH7-F1
#
_entry.id   AF-F6ICH7-F1
#
_cell.length_a   1.000
_cell.length_b   1.000
_cell.length_c   1.000
_cell.angle_alpha   90.00
_cell.angle_beta   90.00
_cell.angle_gamma   90.00
#
_symmetry.space_group_name_H-M   'P 1'
#
loop_
_entity.id
_entity.type
_entity.pdbx_description
1 polymer ?
#
loop_
_entity_poly.entity_id
_entity_poly.type
_entity_poly.pdbx_seq_one_letter_code
_entity_poly.pdbx_strand_id
1 'polypeptide(L)'
;MTQVEVLDGARKQASGYKVDVGRGERIGRVSSEWFSRPDDERYLSLSQLFEAVHGRAERSRTRTLESAEIRVEASRDDAERLSLMLPGSDQPVAPTHWSFGQLASLVGAPAAYLRQLPTPLTGINLQYGLTAHRAEQVKTLEAEDGRVELRAVTGPDYGRYLNSQPVSPTAH
;
A
#
# COMPACT_ATOMS: atom_id res chain seq x y z
N MET A 1 -77.90 -4.94 -6.26
CA MET A 1 -77.04 -3.89 -5.71
C MET A 1 -75.71 -4.52 -5.33
N THR A 2 -74.64 -4.20 -6.07
CA THR A 2 -73.31 -3.94 -5.52
C THR A 2 -72.46 -3.35 -6.64
N GLN A 3 -72.13 -2.08 -6.46
CA GLN A 3 -71.37 -1.24 -7.37
C GLN A 3 -69.89 -1.59 -7.18
N VAL A 4 -69.20 -2.01 -8.25
CA VAL A 4 -67.74 -2.15 -8.22
C VAL A 4 -67.16 -0.78 -8.55
N GLU A 5 -66.80 -0.02 -7.52
CA GLU A 5 -65.95 1.15 -7.67
C GLU A 5 -64.51 0.67 -7.94
N VAL A 6 -64.03 0.92 -9.16
CA VAL A 6 -62.62 0.84 -9.48
C VAL A 6 -61.97 2.10 -8.92
N LEU A 7 -61.29 1.97 -7.78
CA LEU A 7 -60.42 3.03 -7.26
C LEU A 7 -59.22 3.16 -8.21
N ASP A 8 -59.24 4.23 -9.00
CA ASP A 8 -58.13 4.64 -9.86
C ASP A 8 -56.96 5.06 -8.97
N GLY A 9 -56.10 4.09 -8.65
CA GLY A 9 -54.91 4.26 -7.84
C GLY A 9 -53.84 4.99 -8.64
N ALA A 10 -53.97 6.31 -8.80
CA ALA A 10 -52.89 7.15 -9.28
C ALA A 10 -51.67 6.95 -8.38
N ARG A 11 -50.71 6.15 -8.85
CA ARG A 11 -49.43 5.92 -8.20
C ARG A 11 -48.73 7.28 -8.12
N LYS A 12 -48.76 7.93 -6.95
CA LYS A 12 -47.94 9.13 -6.69
C LYS A 12 -46.50 8.74 -6.98
N GLN A 13 -45.94 9.22 -8.09
CA GLN A 13 -44.50 9.17 -8.33
C GLN A 13 -43.85 9.85 -7.12
N ALA A 14 -42.99 9.12 -6.42
CA ALA A 14 -42.17 9.71 -5.37
C ALA A 14 -41.38 10.86 -6.02
N SER A 15 -41.71 12.10 -5.67
CA SER A 15 -40.95 13.25 -6.16
C SER A 15 -39.51 13.08 -5.73
N GLY A 16 -38.57 13.35 -6.65
CA GLY A 16 -37.14 13.30 -6.35
C GLY A 16 -36.78 14.07 -5.08
N TYR A 17 -35.76 13.59 -4.37
CA TYR A 17 -35.24 14.22 -3.16
C TYR A 17 -34.79 15.66 -3.48
N LYS A 18 -35.53 16.65 -2.97
CA LYS A 18 -35.19 18.08 -3.13
C LYS A 18 -34.20 18.47 -2.04
N VAL A 19 -32.93 18.65 -2.41
CA VAL A 19 -31.88 19.16 -1.51
C VAL A 19 -32.14 20.64 -1.22
N ASP A 20 -32.26 21.00 0.05
CA ASP A 20 -32.30 22.39 0.52
C ASP A 20 -30.87 22.89 0.77
N VAL A 21 -30.35 23.69 -0.15
CA VAL A 21 -28.98 24.19 -0.12
C VAL A 21 -28.75 25.19 1.03
N GLY A 22 -29.82 25.79 1.59
CA GLY A 22 -29.73 26.73 2.71
C GLY A 22 -29.59 26.08 4.08
N ARG A 23 -29.77 24.75 4.18
CA ARG A 23 -29.65 23.97 5.42
C ARG A 23 -28.30 23.24 5.57
N GLY A 24 -27.44 23.29 4.55
CA GLY A 24 -26.13 22.65 4.55
C GLY A 24 -25.00 23.62 4.89
N GLU A 25 -23.89 23.08 5.41
CA GLU A 25 -22.64 23.82 5.58
C GLU A 25 -21.66 23.44 4.45
N ARG A 26 -20.84 24.40 3.99
CA ARG A 26 -19.80 24.13 3.00
C ARG A 26 -18.62 23.41 3.65
N ILE A 27 -18.55 22.09 3.50
CA ILE A 27 -17.39 21.30 3.95
C ILE A 27 -16.32 21.29 2.84
N GLY A 28 -15.41 22.26 2.87
CA GLY A 28 -14.29 22.38 1.90
C GLY A 28 -13.10 21.46 2.16
N ARG A 29 -13.17 20.63 3.21
CA ARG A 29 -12.06 19.77 3.67
C ARG A 29 -11.59 18.80 2.59
N VAL A 30 -12.53 18.12 1.91
CA VAL A 30 -12.21 17.16 0.85
C VAL A 30 -11.42 17.82 -0.29
N SER A 31 -11.85 19.01 -0.73
CA SER A 31 -11.14 19.76 -1.78
C SER A 31 -9.76 20.23 -1.31
N SER A 32 -9.64 20.61 -0.04
CA SER A 32 -8.36 21.07 0.54
C SER A 32 -7.37 19.91 0.69
N GLU A 33 -7.83 18.75 1.15
CA GLU A 33 -7.03 17.52 1.25
C GLU A 33 -6.58 17.06 -0.15
N TRP A 34 -7.46 17.06 -1.15
CA TRP A 34 -7.08 16.75 -2.53
C TRP A 34 -6.06 17.73 -3.09
N PHE A 35 -6.26 19.05 -2.88
CA PHE A 35 -5.35 20.06 -3.39
C PHE A 35 -3.95 19.96 -2.76
N SER A 36 -3.88 19.59 -1.48
CA SER A 36 -2.61 19.41 -0.74
C SER A 36 -1.81 18.18 -1.13
N ARG A 37 -2.39 17.27 -1.94
CA ARG A 37 -1.66 16.08 -2.38
C ARG A 37 -0.57 16.43 -3.41
N PRO A 38 0.54 15.69 -3.41
CA PRO A 38 1.52 15.70 -4.50
C PRO A 38 0.88 15.45 -5.87
N ASP A 39 1.50 15.94 -6.95
CA ASP A 39 0.99 15.82 -8.32
C ASP A 39 0.73 14.36 -8.73
N ASP A 40 1.58 13.44 -8.31
CA ASP A 40 1.51 12.00 -8.58
C ASP A 40 0.37 11.29 -7.81
N GLU A 41 -0.27 11.98 -6.88
CA GLU A 41 -1.46 11.53 -6.14
C GLU A 41 -2.74 12.30 -6.52
N ARG A 42 -2.66 13.24 -7.47
CA ARG A 42 -3.80 14.04 -7.94
C ARG A 42 -4.23 13.61 -9.34
N TYR A 43 -5.30 12.82 -9.40
CA TYR A 43 -5.87 12.35 -10.67
C TYR A 43 -7.10 13.19 -11.05
N LEU A 44 -7.17 13.65 -12.31
CA LEU A 44 -8.27 14.46 -12.83
C LEU A 44 -9.41 13.63 -13.43
N SER A 45 -9.21 12.32 -13.59
CA SER A 45 -10.25 11.38 -14.05
C SER A 45 -10.04 9.97 -13.48
N LEU A 46 -11.10 9.16 -13.51
CA LEU A 46 -11.04 7.74 -13.13
C LEU A 46 -10.10 6.94 -14.06
N SER A 47 -10.04 7.30 -15.35
CA SER A 47 -9.12 6.66 -16.30
C SER A 47 -7.66 6.95 -15.94
N GLN A 48 -7.33 8.19 -15.58
CA GLN A 48 -5.97 8.55 -15.13
C GLN A 48 -5.59 7.84 -13.83
N LEU A 49 -6.52 7.77 -12.87
CA LEU A 49 -6.32 6.99 -11.65
C LEU A 49 -6.08 5.51 -11.98
N PHE A 50 -6.89 4.92 -12.86
CA PHE A 50 -6.75 3.53 -13.27
C PHE A 50 -5.40 3.27 -13.95
N GLU A 51 -5.00 4.09 -14.92
CA GLU A 51 -3.72 3.95 -15.61
C GLU A 51 -2.54 4.04 -14.64
N ALA A 52 -2.56 5.01 -13.71
CA ALA A 52 -1.50 5.17 -12.71
C ALA A 52 -1.40 3.95 -11.78
N VAL A 53 -2.53 3.48 -11.28
CA VAL A 53 -2.59 2.34 -10.35
C VAL A 53 -2.26 1.02 -11.05
N HIS A 54 -2.79 0.82 -12.26
CA HIS A 54 -2.52 -0.36 -13.07
C HIS A 54 -1.06 -0.41 -13.52
N GLY A 55 -0.51 0.70 -14.01
CA GLY A 55 0.91 0.78 -14.37
C GLY A 55 1.85 0.57 -13.17
N ARG A 56 1.45 0.94 -11.95
CA ARG A 56 2.20 0.58 -10.73
C ARG A 56 2.11 -0.91 -10.42
N ALA A 57 0.94 -1.51 -10.60
CA ALA A 57 0.71 -2.94 -10.39
C ALA A 57 1.57 -3.79 -11.35
N GLU A 58 1.60 -3.45 -12.64
CA GLU A 58 2.40 -4.16 -13.65
C GLU A 58 3.91 -4.11 -13.38
N ARG A 59 4.40 -3.00 -12.80
CA ARG A 59 5.81 -2.84 -12.38
C ARG A 59 6.11 -3.41 -11.00
N SER A 60 5.11 -4.02 -10.35
CA SER A 60 5.29 -4.59 -9.02
C SER A 60 5.50 -6.09 -9.08
N ARG A 61 6.38 -6.60 -8.22
CA ARG A 61 6.68 -8.03 -8.11
C ARG A 61 6.50 -8.48 -6.68
N THR A 62 5.78 -9.58 -6.48
CA THR A 62 5.65 -10.23 -5.17
C THR A 62 6.45 -11.53 -5.15
N ARG A 63 7.21 -11.76 -4.08
CA ARG A 63 8.02 -12.97 -3.93
C ARG A 63 7.95 -13.48 -2.49
N THR A 64 7.83 -14.80 -2.32
CA THR A 64 8.06 -15.45 -1.03
C THR A 64 9.49 -15.96 -1.00
N LEU A 65 10.28 -15.51 -0.04
CA LEU A 65 11.72 -15.71 0.04
C LEU A 65 12.11 -16.17 1.44
N GLU A 66 13.17 -16.97 1.55
CA GLU A 66 13.78 -17.25 2.84
C GLU A 66 14.45 -15.98 3.39
N SER A 67 14.04 -15.56 4.59
CA SER A 67 14.55 -14.38 5.29
C SER A 67 16.06 -14.45 5.50
N ALA A 68 16.61 -15.63 5.77
CA ALA A 68 18.04 -15.84 5.94
C ALA A 68 18.86 -15.65 4.66
N GLU A 69 18.24 -15.77 3.47
CA GLU A 69 18.90 -15.54 2.18
C GLU A 69 18.91 -14.07 1.75
N ILE A 70 18.14 -13.22 2.44
CA ILE A 70 18.15 -11.78 2.20
C ILE A 70 19.45 -11.21 2.77
N ARG A 71 20.26 -10.60 1.89
CA ARG A 71 21.50 -9.94 2.27
C ARG A 71 21.30 -8.45 2.40
N VAL A 72 21.74 -7.86 3.50
CA VAL A 72 21.70 -6.42 3.74
C VAL A 72 23.04 -5.81 3.33
N GLU A 73 22.98 -4.84 2.44
CA GLU A 73 24.13 -4.08 1.98
C GLU A 73 24.05 -2.66 2.55
N ALA A 74 25.11 -2.29 3.26
CA ALA A 74 25.28 -0.98 3.87
C ALA A 74 26.70 -0.51 3.56
N SER A 75 26.83 0.59 2.84
CA SER A 75 28.14 1.16 2.53
C SER A 75 28.65 2.03 3.67
N ARG A 76 29.97 2.02 3.88
CA ARG A 76 30.63 3.01 4.76
C ARG A 76 30.82 4.35 4.06
N ASP A 77 30.95 4.31 2.72
CA ASP A 77 31.21 5.49 1.89
C ASP A 77 29.91 6.23 1.54
N ASP A 78 28.76 5.58 1.73
CA ASP A 78 27.42 6.15 1.59
C ASP A 78 26.60 5.82 2.84
N ALA A 79 26.84 6.60 3.90
CA ALA A 79 26.27 6.38 5.23
C ALA A 79 24.74 6.54 5.30
N GLU A 80 24.09 6.98 4.22
CA GLU A 80 22.64 7.15 4.14
C GLU A 80 21.96 6.04 3.30
N ARG A 81 22.74 5.21 2.59
CA ARG A 81 22.19 4.24 1.64
C ARG A 81 22.27 2.81 2.14
N LEU A 82 21.11 2.29 2.54
CA LEU A 82 20.87 0.89 2.85
C LEU A 82 20.10 0.21 1.72
N SER A 83 20.55 -0.95 1.28
CA SER A 83 19.88 -1.78 0.27
C SER A 83 19.87 -3.26 0.64
N LEU A 84 19.04 -4.02 -0.05
CA LEU A 84 18.82 -5.45 0.16
C LEU A 84 19.07 -6.18 -1.15
N MET A 85 19.88 -7.22 -1.10
CA MET A 85 20.01 -8.19 -2.17
C MET A 85 19.07 -9.36 -1.87
N LEU A 86 18.01 -9.45 -2.65
CA LEU A 86 17.05 -10.54 -2.57
C LEU A 86 17.59 -11.75 -3.37
N PRO A 87 17.44 -13.00 -2.88
CA PRO A 87 17.88 -14.18 -3.61
C PRO A 87 17.30 -14.20 -5.04
N GLY A 88 18.10 -14.55 -6.04
CA GLY A 88 17.68 -14.58 -7.45
C GLY A 88 17.38 -13.21 -8.08
N SER A 89 17.79 -12.10 -7.45
CA SER A 89 17.84 -10.76 -8.07
C SER A 89 19.29 -10.27 -8.09
N ASP A 90 19.72 -9.76 -9.24
CA ASP A 90 21.02 -9.11 -9.40
C ASP A 90 20.98 -7.60 -9.11
N GLN A 91 19.76 -7.05 -8.92
CA GLN A 91 19.58 -5.64 -8.61
C GLN A 91 19.30 -5.45 -7.12
N PRO A 92 20.00 -4.50 -6.46
CA PRO A 92 19.74 -4.14 -5.07
C PRO A 92 18.39 -3.42 -4.98
N VAL A 93 17.63 -3.77 -3.95
CA VAL A 93 16.34 -3.17 -3.66
C VAL A 93 16.46 -2.30 -2.42
N ALA A 94 15.99 -1.07 -2.49
CA ALA A 94 16.04 -0.19 -1.33
C ALA A 94 14.71 -0.17 -0.56
N PRO A 95 14.72 -0.32 0.77
CA PRO A 95 13.51 -0.21 1.56
C PRO A 95 12.99 1.23 1.61
N THR A 96 11.68 1.38 1.52
CA THR A 96 10.98 2.61 1.90
C THR A 96 10.97 2.79 3.42
N HIS A 97 10.59 3.97 3.90
CA HIS A 97 10.42 4.20 5.34
C HIS A 97 9.46 3.19 6.00
N TRP A 98 8.39 2.82 5.28
CA TRP A 98 7.40 1.85 5.73
C TRP A 98 7.95 0.43 5.77
N SER A 99 8.49 -0.07 4.66
CA SER A 99 9.02 -1.44 4.60
C SER A 99 10.25 -1.65 5.48
N PHE A 100 11.05 -0.61 5.71
CA PHE A 100 12.09 -0.62 6.73
C PHE A 100 11.51 -0.90 8.12
N GLY A 101 10.41 -0.22 8.47
CA GLY A 101 9.69 -0.48 9.72
C GLY A 101 9.21 -1.92 9.83
N GLN A 102 8.69 -2.47 8.73
CA GLN A 102 8.27 -3.87 8.68
C GLN A 102 9.44 -4.85 8.84
N LEU A 103 10.58 -4.61 8.19
CA LEU A 103 11.80 -5.41 8.36
C LEU A 103 12.30 -5.40 9.80
N ALA A 104 12.33 -4.22 10.43
CA ALA A 104 12.73 -4.09 11.82
C ALA A 104 11.78 -4.88 12.73
N SER A 105 10.47 -4.76 12.54
CA SER A 105 9.47 -5.52 13.30
C SER A 105 9.59 -7.03 13.08
N LEU A 106 9.86 -7.47 11.85
CA LEU A 106 10.06 -8.89 11.52
C LEU A 106 11.18 -9.51 12.35
N VAL A 107 12.28 -8.78 12.52
CA VAL A 107 13.45 -9.25 13.29
C VAL A 107 13.38 -8.89 14.78
N GLY A 108 12.25 -8.37 15.26
CA GLY A 108 12.06 -7.99 16.66
C GLY A 108 12.83 -6.76 17.11
N ALA A 109 13.28 -5.91 16.18
CA ALA A 109 14.07 -4.71 16.47
C ALA A 109 13.21 -3.42 16.47
N PRO A 110 13.49 -2.43 17.34
CA PRO A 110 12.81 -1.15 17.31
C PRO A 110 13.21 -0.29 16.10
N ALA A 111 12.30 -0.09 15.15
CA ALA A 111 12.57 0.67 13.91
C ALA A 111 13.06 2.10 14.18
N ALA A 112 12.49 2.78 15.17
CA ALA A 112 12.89 4.15 15.52
C ALA A 112 14.35 4.25 15.98
N TYR A 113 14.82 3.24 16.73
CA TYR A 113 16.21 3.16 17.17
C TYR A 113 17.15 2.88 15.99
N LEU A 114 16.82 1.90 15.14
CA LEU A 114 17.63 1.56 13.98
C LEU A 114 17.80 2.71 12.97
N ARG A 115 16.81 3.62 12.86
CA ARG A 115 16.92 4.82 12.00
C ARG A 115 17.89 5.87 12.52
N GLN A 116 18.24 5.84 13.81
CA GLN A 116 19.17 6.78 14.42
C GLN A 116 20.62 6.28 14.35
N LEU A 117 20.81 5.00 14.03
CA LEU A 117 22.13 4.41 13.90
C LEU A 117 22.73 4.73 12.52
N PRO A 118 24.06 4.86 12.42
CA PRO A 118 24.76 4.85 11.14
C PRO A 118 24.36 3.61 10.31
N THR A 119 24.15 3.80 9.01
CA THR A 119 23.72 2.73 8.09
C THR A 119 24.48 1.41 8.23
N PRO A 120 25.82 1.38 8.39
CA PRO A 120 26.53 0.13 8.62
C PRO A 120 26.08 -0.65 9.86
N LEU A 121 25.79 0.03 10.98
CA LEU A 121 25.30 -0.62 12.20
C LEU A 121 23.87 -1.13 12.00
N THR A 122 23.03 -0.34 11.34
CA THR A 122 21.67 -0.75 10.98
C THR A 122 21.69 -1.99 10.10
N GLY A 123 22.57 -2.02 9.11
CA GLY A 123 22.76 -3.16 8.22
C GLY A 123 23.15 -4.43 8.97
N ILE A 124 24.12 -4.36 9.88
CA ILE A 124 24.56 -5.50 10.71
C ILE A 124 23.41 -6.02 11.59
N ASN A 125 22.69 -5.12 12.27
CA ASN A 125 21.58 -5.51 13.15
C ASN A 125 20.46 -6.19 12.36
N LEU A 126 20.08 -5.64 11.20
CA LEU A 126 19.08 -6.24 10.33
C LEU A 126 19.55 -7.58 9.77
N GLN A 127 20.80 -7.69 9.32
CA GLN A 127 21.36 -8.94 8.80
C GLN A 127 21.33 -10.05 9.85
N TYR A 128 21.79 -9.76 11.07
CA TYR A 128 21.74 -10.71 12.17
C TYR A 128 20.31 -11.18 12.45
N GLY A 129 19.38 -10.23 12.52
CA GLY A 129 17.98 -10.49 12.75
C GLY A 129 17.33 -11.37 11.67
N LEU A 130 17.64 -11.11 10.40
CA LEU A 130 17.14 -11.88 9.25
C LEU A 130 17.67 -13.31 9.24
N THR A 131 18.96 -13.50 9.57
CA THR A 131 19.56 -14.84 9.66
C THR A 131 19.04 -15.63 10.87
N ALA A 132 18.65 -14.98 11.97
CA ALA A 132 18.12 -15.61 13.18
C ALA A 132 16.57 -15.72 13.20
N HIS A 133 15.89 -15.28 12.14
CA HIS A 133 14.44 -15.17 12.11
C HIS A 133 13.75 -16.54 12.04
N ARG A 134 12.77 -16.78 12.93
CA ARG A 134 12.12 -18.09 13.12
C ARG A 134 11.12 -18.50 12.05
N ALA A 135 10.44 -17.55 11.40
CA ALA A 135 9.37 -17.89 10.47
C ALA A 135 9.87 -18.27 9.07
N GLU A 136 11.19 -18.44 8.91
CA GLU A 136 11.96 -18.85 7.72
C GLU A 136 11.65 -18.02 6.47
N GLN A 137 10.41 -17.98 6.01
CA GLN A 137 9.93 -17.25 4.85
C GLN A 137 9.31 -15.87 5.15
N VAL A 138 9.44 -14.98 4.18
CA VAL A 138 8.79 -13.67 4.12
C VAL A 138 8.24 -13.40 2.73
N LYS A 139 7.14 -12.65 2.66
CA LYS A 139 6.62 -12.13 1.41
C LYS A 139 7.07 -10.68 1.22
N THR A 140 7.69 -10.42 0.07
CA THR A 140 8.19 -9.11 -0.34
C THR A 140 7.32 -8.54 -1.45
N LEU A 141 7.17 -7.21 -1.48
CA LEU A 141 6.58 -6.47 -2.58
C LEU A 141 7.61 -5.46 -3.08
N GLU A 142 8.11 -5.70 -4.28
CA GLU A 142 9.03 -4.84 -5.00
C GLU A 142 8.21 -3.99 -6.00
N ALA A 143 8.62 -2.75 -6.22
CA ALA A 143 8.07 -1.93 -7.30
C ALA A 143 9.20 -1.11 -7.92
N GLU A 144 9.20 -1.02 -9.25
CA GLU A 144 10.16 -0.21 -9.98
C GLU A 144 9.63 1.21 -10.18
N ASP A 145 10.31 2.21 -9.64
CA ASP A 145 9.97 3.63 -9.78
C ASP A 145 11.25 4.47 -9.87
N GLY A 146 11.92 4.42 -11.03
CA GLY A 146 13.26 4.97 -11.25
C GLY A 146 14.39 4.13 -10.61
N ARG A 147 14.11 3.50 -9.47
CA ARG A 147 14.90 2.42 -8.86
C ARG A 147 13.98 1.33 -8.34
N VAL A 148 14.52 0.14 -8.09
CA VAL A 148 13.74 -0.93 -7.45
C VAL A 148 13.61 -0.65 -5.96
N GLU A 149 12.38 -0.50 -5.50
CA GLU A 149 12.06 -0.24 -4.10
C GLU A 149 11.29 -1.38 -3.48
N LEU A 150 11.64 -1.70 -2.24
CA LEU A 150 10.91 -2.64 -1.42
C LEU A 150 9.78 -1.85 -0.77
N ARG A 151 8.55 -2.05 -1.25
CA ARG A 151 7.35 -1.35 -0.76
C ARG A 151 6.73 -2.05 0.44
N ALA A 152 6.92 -3.36 0.57
CA ALA A 152 6.48 -4.09 1.75
C ALA A 152 7.30 -5.35 2.03
N VAL A 153 7.35 -5.73 3.31
CA VAL A 153 7.81 -7.03 3.80
C VAL A 153 6.82 -7.53 4.84
N THR A 154 6.30 -8.73 4.68
CA THR A 154 5.31 -9.32 5.59
C THR A 154 5.56 -10.80 5.79
N GLY A 155 4.85 -11.42 6.74
CA GLY A 155 4.81 -12.88 6.84
C GLY A 155 4.27 -13.54 5.56
N PRO A 156 4.57 -14.83 5.36
CA PRO A 156 4.25 -15.55 4.12
C PRO A 156 2.73 -15.63 3.86
N ASP A 157 1.94 -15.77 4.93
CA ASP A 157 0.48 -15.92 4.88
C ASP A 157 -0.27 -14.61 4.66
N TYR A 158 0.43 -13.47 4.67
CA TYR A 158 -0.23 -12.17 4.46
C TYR A 158 -0.69 -12.03 3.00
N GLY A 159 -2.01 -11.97 2.80
CA GLY A 159 -2.63 -11.68 1.51
C GLY A 159 -2.60 -10.18 1.20
N ARG A 160 -2.30 -9.82 -0.06
CA ARG A 160 -2.35 -8.43 -0.54
C ARG A 160 -3.23 -8.34 -1.77
N TYR A 161 -4.10 -7.33 -1.78
CA TYR A 161 -4.87 -6.92 -2.95
C TYR A 161 -4.22 -5.69 -3.55
N LEU A 162 -4.05 -5.69 -4.88
CA LEU A 162 -3.56 -4.52 -5.60
C LEU A 162 -4.72 -3.54 -5.80
N ASN A 163 -4.44 -2.24 -5.76
CA ASN A 163 -5.46 -1.22 -6.00
C ASN A 163 -6.10 -1.33 -7.41
N SER A 164 -5.43 -1.98 -8.36
CA SER A 164 -5.95 -2.26 -9.70
C SER A 164 -6.91 -3.45 -9.74
N GLN A 165 -6.93 -4.27 -8.68
CA GLN A 165 -7.76 -5.46 -8.62
C GLN A 165 -9.16 -5.11 -8.11
N PRO A 166 -10.21 -5.64 -8.75
CA PRO A 166 -11.54 -5.59 -8.17
C PRO A 166 -11.56 -6.44 -6.89
N VAL A 167 -12.03 -5.86 -5.78
CA VAL A 167 -12.29 -6.62 -4.56
C VAL A 167 -13.63 -7.32 -4.75
N SER A 168 -13.62 -8.62 -5.03
CA SER A 168 -14.83 -9.42 -4.90
C SER A 168 -15.14 -9.61 -3.42
N PRO A 169 -16.36 -9.31 -2.95
CA PRO A 169 -16.75 -9.69 -1.60
C PRO A 169 -16.88 -11.21 -1.57
N THR A 170 -15.81 -11.90 -1.19
CA THR A 170 -15.92 -13.31 -0.80
C THR A 170 -16.67 -13.31 0.52
N ALA A 171 -17.98 -13.60 0.46
CA ALA A 171 -18.74 -13.92 1.65
C ALA A 171 -18.10 -15.14 2.30
N HIS A 172 -17.58 -14.95 3.52
CA HIS A 172 -17.22 -16.04 4.42
C HIS A 172 -18.50 -16.58 5.08
#